data_AF-A0A6A3KC31-F1
#
_entry.id   AF-A0A6A3KC31-F1
#
_cell.length_a   1.000
_cell.length_b   1.000
_cell.length_c   1.000
_cell.angle_alpha   90.00
_cell.angle_beta   90.00
_cell.angle_gamma   90.00
#
_symmetry.space_group_name_H-M   'P 1'
#
loop_
_entity.id
_entity.type
_entity.pdbx_description
1 polymer ?
#
loop_
_entity_poly.entity_id
_entity_poly.type
_entity_poly.pdbx_seq_one_letter_code
_entity_poly.pdbx_strand_id
1 'polypeptide(L)'
;MTKRHGSTNYSIGEMRRLLELVQASLPASRADWEAVAADYNAVKEPQWKRRDAMSLKRKFRSMSLASHHGIGDARAHLASAASRVQQQMKLHRTPPRLQEIAQTLCQCESHAGMEPNGMLSPELLVQAPISRPVRDVEQQSLCPEDTVAREERHPELDQVQLLVHRQYKSNRRVARRHHKELLHCMRALKVSLEIFACRQQ
;
A
#
# COMPACT_ATOMS: atom_id res chain seq x y z
N MET A 1 24.94 -36.36 5.30
CA MET A 1 23.47 -36.13 5.33
C MET A 1 23.20 -34.66 5.06
N THR A 2 22.81 -34.31 3.84
CA THR A 2 22.47 -32.92 3.49
C THR A 2 21.13 -32.57 4.16
N LYS A 3 21.13 -31.57 5.05
CA LYS A 3 19.91 -31.05 5.68
C LYS A 3 18.92 -30.66 4.58
N ARG A 4 17.86 -31.44 4.40
CA ARG A 4 16.73 -31.06 3.55
C ARG A 4 16.25 -29.70 4.04
N HIS A 5 16.36 -28.69 3.18
CA HIS A 5 15.77 -27.39 3.42
C HIS A 5 14.32 -27.61 3.86
N GLY A 6 14.01 -27.19 5.08
CA GLY A 6 12.74 -27.48 5.75
C GLY A 6 11.55 -27.20 4.84
N SER A 7 10.51 -28.02 4.98
CA SER A 7 9.24 -27.86 4.26
C SER A 7 8.85 -26.38 4.28
N THR A 8 8.89 -25.73 3.12
CA THR A 8 8.48 -24.33 3.07
C THR A 8 6.99 -24.34 3.34
N ASN A 9 6.58 -23.78 4.48
CA ASN A 9 5.18 -23.77 4.94
C ASN A 9 4.19 -23.14 3.94
N TYR A 10 4.70 -22.40 2.95
CA TYR A 10 3.96 -21.80 1.85
C TYR A 10 4.71 -22.06 0.53
N SER A 11 4.02 -22.62 -0.44
CA SER A 11 4.49 -22.76 -1.82
C SER A 11 4.60 -21.40 -2.53
N ILE A 12 5.27 -21.37 -3.69
CA ILE A 12 5.34 -20.16 -4.52
C ILE A 12 3.95 -19.74 -5.00
N GLY A 13 3.08 -20.71 -5.35
CA GLY A 13 1.69 -20.46 -5.72
C GLY A 13 0.89 -19.82 -4.58
N GLU A 14 0.99 -20.36 -3.36
CA GLU A 14 0.32 -19.77 -2.18
C GLU A 14 0.80 -18.33 -1.94
N MET A 15 2.09 -18.05 -2.13
CA MET A 15 2.65 -16.71 -1.95
C MET A 15 2.22 -15.72 -3.04
N ARG A 16 2.12 -16.17 -4.30
CA ARG A 16 1.57 -15.36 -5.41
C ARG A 16 0.12 -14.99 -5.14
N ARG A 17 -0.71 -15.98 -4.81
CA ARG A 17 -2.13 -15.75 -4.55
C ARG A 17 -2.36 -14.81 -3.38
N LEU A 18 -1.62 -14.98 -2.29
CA LEU A 18 -1.68 -14.07 -1.15
C LEU A 18 -1.34 -12.62 -1.58
N LEU A 19 -0.32 -12.45 -2.42
CA LEU A 19 0.08 -11.12 -2.89
C LEU A 19 -1.01 -10.46 -3.73
N GLU A 20 -1.64 -11.19 -4.66
CA GLU A 20 -2.75 -10.69 -5.48
C GLU A 20 -3.92 -10.17 -4.62
N LEU A 21 -4.34 -10.96 -3.64
CA LEU A 21 -5.46 -10.60 -2.75
C LEU A 21 -5.14 -9.36 -1.90
N VAL A 22 -3.92 -9.28 -1.37
CA VAL A 22 -3.47 -8.13 -0.56
C VAL A 22 -3.30 -6.88 -1.43
N GLN A 23 -2.86 -7.03 -2.68
CA GLN A 23 -2.75 -5.92 -3.62
C GLN A 23 -4.13 -5.38 -4.02
N ALA A 24 -5.13 -6.25 -4.20
CA ALA A 24 -6.48 -5.86 -4.58
C ALA A 24 -7.24 -5.14 -3.43
N SER A 25 -7.08 -5.60 -2.19
CA SER A 25 -7.85 -5.12 -1.04
C SER A 25 -7.13 -4.12 -0.13
N LEU A 26 -5.80 -4.02 -0.20
CA LEU A 26 -4.93 -3.19 0.65
C LEU A 26 -5.33 -3.19 2.15
N PRO A 27 -5.36 -4.37 2.80
CA PRO A 27 -6.00 -4.57 4.09
C PRO A 27 -5.36 -3.77 5.23
N ALA A 28 -6.12 -2.86 5.84
CA ALA A 28 -5.67 -2.00 6.93
C ALA A 28 -6.15 -2.47 8.31
N SER A 29 -7.35 -3.05 8.37
CA SER A 29 -8.04 -3.49 9.59
C SER A 29 -7.98 -5.02 9.76
N ARG A 30 -8.36 -5.52 10.94
CA ARG A 30 -8.48 -6.97 11.16
C ARG A 30 -9.54 -7.60 10.25
N ALA A 31 -10.68 -6.94 10.07
CA ALA A 31 -11.78 -7.42 9.24
C ALA A 31 -11.33 -7.59 7.78
N ASP A 32 -10.53 -6.67 7.27
CA ASP A 32 -9.98 -6.76 5.91
C ASP A 32 -9.10 -8.02 5.74
N TRP A 33 -8.31 -8.36 6.76
CA TRP A 33 -7.52 -9.59 6.75
C TRP A 33 -8.38 -10.86 6.87
N GLU A 34 -9.54 -10.78 7.50
CA GLU A 34 -10.53 -11.87 7.54
C GLU A 34 -11.20 -12.07 6.18
N ALA A 35 -11.53 -10.98 5.47
CA ALA A 35 -12.00 -11.03 4.08
C ALA A 35 -10.95 -11.66 3.15
N VAL A 36 -9.69 -11.23 3.25
CA VAL A 36 -8.57 -11.85 2.50
C VAL A 36 -8.45 -13.35 2.78
N ALA A 37 -8.67 -13.79 4.03
CA ALA A 37 -8.64 -15.21 4.36
C ALA A 37 -9.83 -15.97 3.79
N ALA A 38 -11.03 -15.37 3.76
CA ALA A 38 -12.20 -15.97 3.13
C ALA A 38 -11.94 -16.17 1.62
N ASP A 39 -11.49 -15.13 0.92
CA ASP A 39 -11.20 -15.18 -0.52
C ASP A 39 -10.08 -16.16 -0.86
N TYR A 40 -9.03 -16.17 -0.04
CA TYR A 40 -7.94 -17.14 -0.18
C TYR A 40 -8.46 -18.58 -0.06
N ASN A 41 -9.29 -18.86 0.94
CA ASN A 41 -9.80 -20.20 1.19
C ASN A 41 -10.92 -20.61 0.22
N ALA A 42 -11.62 -19.68 -0.41
CA ALA A 42 -12.66 -19.95 -1.39
C ALA A 42 -12.09 -20.47 -2.72
N VAL A 43 -10.92 -19.96 -3.13
CA VAL A 43 -10.31 -20.25 -4.44
C VAL A 43 -8.99 -21.03 -4.31
N LYS A 44 -8.67 -21.55 -3.12
CA LYS A 44 -7.42 -22.29 -2.92
C LYS A 44 -7.40 -23.58 -3.73
N GLU A 45 -6.22 -23.99 -4.18
CA GLU A 45 -6.06 -25.33 -4.74
C GLU A 45 -6.38 -26.41 -3.68
N PRO A 46 -6.88 -27.59 -4.08
CA PRO A 46 -7.23 -28.67 -3.14
C PRO A 46 -6.08 -29.04 -2.19
N GLN A 47 -4.84 -28.99 -2.69
CA GLN A 47 -3.62 -29.30 -1.95
C GLN A 47 -3.16 -28.21 -0.97
N TRP A 48 -3.62 -26.96 -1.12
CA TRP A 48 -3.27 -25.88 -0.20
C TRP A 48 -4.01 -26.03 1.12
N LYS A 49 -3.32 -25.75 2.23
CA LYS A 49 -3.94 -25.75 3.56
C LYS A 49 -4.85 -24.53 3.70
N ARG A 50 -5.96 -24.68 4.43
CA ARG A 50 -6.75 -23.52 4.87
C ARG A 50 -5.90 -22.63 5.78
N ARG A 51 -6.03 -21.31 5.64
CA ARG A 51 -5.26 -20.32 6.41
C ARG A 51 -6.18 -19.35 7.11
N ASP A 52 -5.77 -18.98 8.31
CA ASP A 52 -6.34 -17.92 9.14
C ASP A 52 -5.78 -16.54 8.74
N ALA A 53 -6.59 -15.50 8.98
CA ALA A 53 -6.24 -14.11 8.69
C ALA A 53 -4.86 -13.71 9.25
N MET A 54 -4.56 -14.14 10.47
CA MET A 54 -3.32 -13.75 11.16
C MET A 54 -2.09 -14.47 10.62
N SER A 55 -2.19 -15.74 10.21
CA SER A 55 -1.08 -16.42 9.55
C SER A 55 -0.76 -15.84 8.18
N LEU A 56 -1.78 -15.49 7.39
CA LEU A 56 -1.61 -14.81 6.09
C LEU A 56 -0.95 -13.44 6.27
N LYS A 57 -1.44 -12.64 7.22
CA LYS A 57 -0.84 -11.34 7.56
C LYS A 57 0.63 -11.46 7.96
N ARG A 58 0.95 -12.42 8.83
CA ARG A 58 2.33 -12.68 9.26
C ARG A 58 3.21 -13.11 8.09
N LYS A 59 2.69 -13.99 7.23
CA LYS A 59 3.39 -14.46 6.03
C LYS A 59 3.68 -13.32 5.06
N PHE A 60 2.68 -12.48 4.75
CA PHE A 60 2.85 -11.31 3.90
C PHE A 60 3.90 -10.35 4.46
N ARG A 61 3.83 -10.04 5.77
CA ARG A 61 4.86 -9.19 6.41
C ARG A 61 6.26 -9.80 6.30
N SER A 62 6.40 -11.10 6.55
CA SER A 62 7.66 -11.80 6.39
C SER A 62 8.21 -11.69 4.96
N MET A 63 7.34 -11.77 3.94
CA MET A 63 7.73 -11.57 2.54
C MET A 63 8.18 -10.12 2.27
N SER A 64 7.46 -9.13 2.78
CA SER A 64 7.78 -7.70 2.60
C SER A 64 9.06 -7.24 3.32
N LEU A 65 9.54 -8.02 4.29
CA LEU A 65 10.76 -7.71 5.06
C LEU A 65 11.95 -8.57 4.64
N ALA A 66 11.72 -9.59 3.81
CA ALA A 66 12.76 -10.54 3.40
C ALA A 66 13.84 -9.82 2.57
N SER A 67 15.11 -10.12 2.87
CA SER A 67 16.24 -9.72 2.03
C SER A 67 16.35 -10.69 0.84
N HIS A 68 16.63 -10.17 -0.35
CA HIS A 68 16.77 -10.96 -1.59
C HIS A 68 18.01 -11.87 -1.63
N HIS A 69 18.84 -11.87 -0.60
CA HIS A 69 20.13 -12.57 -0.61
C HIS A 69 19.93 -14.08 -0.37
N GLY A 70 20.27 -14.88 -1.38
CA GLY A 70 20.31 -16.35 -1.28
C GLY A 70 18.95 -17.05 -1.39
N ILE A 71 17.91 -16.37 -1.86
CA ILE A 71 16.58 -16.97 -2.10
C ILE A 71 16.35 -17.01 -3.61
N GLY A 72 15.95 -18.15 -4.17
CA GLY A 72 15.76 -18.31 -5.62
C GLY A 72 14.86 -17.23 -6.26
N ASP A 73 15.12 -16.93 -7.53
CA ASP A 73 14.61 -15.76 -8.27
C ASP A 73 13.11 -15.51 -8.08
N ALA A 74 12.29 -16.56 -8.20
CA ALA A 74 10.84 -16.46 -8.04
C ALA A 74 10.41 -15.88 -6.68
N ARG A 75 11.10 -16.23 -5.59
CA ARG A 75 10.81 -15.69 -4.25
C ARG A 75 11.38 -14.29 -4.08
N ALA A 76 12.52 -14.00 -4.70
CA ALA A 76 13.07 -12.65 -4.69
C ALA A 76 12.09 -11.66 -5.36
N HIS A 77 11.52 -12.02 -6.51
CA HIS A 77 10.47 -11.24 -7.18
C HIS A 77 9.24 -11.03 -6.27
N LEU A 78 8.76 -12.09 -5.61
CA LEU A 78 7.63 -11.98 -4.69
C LEU A 78 7.90 -11.10 -3.47
N ALA A 79 9.12 -11.16 -2.92
CA ALA A 79 9.53 -10.28 -1.82
C ALA A 79 9.57 -8.81 -2.27
N SER A 80 10.07 -8.54 -3.48
CA SER A 80 10.11 -7.18 -4.05
C SER A 80 8.70 -6.63 -4.22
N ALA A 81 7.81 -7.44 -4.82
CA ALA A 81 6.43 -7.05 -5.04
C ALA A 81 5.66 -6.87 -3.71
N ALA A 82 5.84 -7.77 -2.74
CA ALA A 82 5.27 -7.62 -1.40
C ALA A 82 5.76 -6.34 -0.69
N SER A 83 7.02 -5.96 -0.89
CA SER A 83 7.57 -4.70 -0.36
C SER A 83 6.90 -3.47 -0.98
N ARG A 84 6.64 -3.50 -2.29
CA ARG A 84 5.91 -2.43 -3.01
C ARG A 84 4.47 -2.32 -2.51
N VAL A 85 3.75 -3.44 -2.42
CA VAL A 85 2.37 -3.46 -1.90
C VAL A 85 2.34 -2.98 -0.45
N GLN A 86 3.28 -3.40 0.38
CA GLN A 86 3.40 -2.93 1.77
C GLN A 86 3.64 -1.40 1.84
N GLN A 87 4.32 -0.81 0.86
CA GLN A 87 4.48 0.64 0.76
C GLN A 87 3.17 1.31 0.32
N GLN A 88 2.46 0.76 -0.65
CA GLN A 88 1.13 1.25 -1.07
C GLN A 88 0.14 1.25 0.09
N MET A 89 0.08 0.17 0.87
CA MET A 89 -0.76 0.08 2.07
C MET A 89 -0.44 1.17 3.12
N LYS A 90 0.80 1.65 3.20
CA LYS A 90 1.16 2.75 4.10
C LYS A 90 0.67 4.09 3.58
N LEU A 91 0.71 4.31 2.27
CA LEU A 91 0.22 5.54 1.64
C LEU A 91 -1.30 5.62 1.69
N HIS A 92 -1.98 4.49 1.49
CA HIS A 92 -3.44 4.40 1.57
C HIS A 92 -3.98 4.45 3.00
N ARG A 93 -3.09 4.40 4.01
CA ARG A 93 -3.49 4.58 5.41
C ARG A 93 -3.72 6.07 5.66
N THR A 94 -4.88 6.57 5.23
CA THR A 94 -5.32 7.94 5.52
C THR A 94 -5.25 8.17 7.03
N PRO A 95 -4.47 9.16 7.50
CA PRO A 95 -4.57 9.59 8.89
C PRO A 95 -5.97 10.20 9.08
N PRO A 96 -6.66 9.92 10.20
CA PRO A 96 -8.04 10.39 10.44
C PRO A 96 -8.19 11.92 10.33
N ARG A 97 -7.10 12.70 10.39
CA ARG A 97 -7.12 14.16 10.24
C ARG A 97 -7.30 14.70 8.82
N LEU A 98 -7.01 13.93 7.76
CA LEU A 98 -7.19 14.43 6.38
C LEU A 98 -8.58 14.14 5.81
N GLN A 99 -9.29 13.17 6.37
CA GLN A 99 -10.64 12.82 5.96
C GLN A 99 -11.66 13.88 6.42
N GLU A 100 -11.42 14.48 7.58
CA GLU A 100 -12.21 15.60 8.13
C GLU A 100 -12.05 16.87 7.28
N ILE A 101 -10.84 17.12 6.75
CA ILE A 101 -10.55 18.26 5.85
C ILE A 101 -11.20 18.06 4.48
N ALA A 102 -11.17 16.84 3.93
CA ALA A 102 -11.85 16.54 2.66
C ALA A 102 -13.38 16.64 2.79
N GLN A 103 -13.95 16.23 3.92
CA GLN A 103 -15.38 16.35 4.19
C GLN A 103 -15.83 17.80 4.42
N THR A 104 -14.99 18.63 5.05
CA THR A 104 -15.28 20.07 5.21
C THR A 104 -15.14 20.84 3.91
N LEU A 105 -14.16 20.55 3.06
CA LEU A 105 -14.04 21.16 1.72
C LEU A 105 -15.23 20.82 0.81
N CYS A 106 -15.74 19.59 0.87
CA CYS A 106 -16.91 19.15 0.10
C CYS A 106 -18.23 19.80 0.60
N GLN A 107 -18.29 20.25 1.86
CA GLN A 107 -19.46 20.94 2.43
C GLN A 107 -19.44 22.46 2.18
N CYS A 108 -18.28 23.06 1.98
CA CYS A 108 -18.14 24.49 1.70
C CYS A 108 -18.56 24.89 0.27
N GLU A 109 -18.52 23.96 -0.70
CA GLU A 109 -18.95 24.25 -2.07
C GLU A 109 -20.48 24.27 -2.24
N SER A 110 -21.23 23.70 -1.31
CA SER A 110 -22.70 23.61 -1.37
C SER A 110 -23.47 24.77 -0.71
N HIS A 111 -22.79 25.78 -0.15
CA HIS A 111 -23.45 26.86 0.62
C HIS A 111 -23.09 28.30 0.21
N ALA A 112 -22.55 28.51 -0.99
CA ALA A 112 -22.36 29.86 -1.55
C ALA A 112 -23.39 30.13 -2.65
N GLY A 113 -24.59 30.58 -2.26
CA GLY A 113 -25.63 30.98 -3.22
C GLY A 113 -26.99 31.25 -2.59
N MET A 114 -27.04 32.10 -1.57
CA MET A 114 -28.30 32.58 -1.00
C MET A 114 -28.24 34.11 -0.91
N GLU A 115 -28.45 34.76 -2.05
CA GLU A 115 -28.82 36.18 -2.11
C GLU A 115 -30.36 36.28 -2.04
N PRO A 116 -30.94 37.10 -1.16
CA PRO A 116 -32.38 37.31 -1.12
C PRO A 116 -32.82 38.49 -2.01
N ASN A 117 -33.89 38.27 -2.75
CA ASN A 117 -34.88 39.25 -3.21
C ASN A 117 -34.43 40.37 -4.17
N GLY A 118 -34.74 40.14 -5.45
CA GLY A 118 -34.82 41.16 -6.51
C GLY A 118 -35.78 40.74 -7.62
N MET A 119 -36.98 40.31 -7.23
CA MET A 119 -38.26 40.38 -7.96
C MET A 119 -38.21 40.68 -9.47
N LEU A 120 -38.29 39.65 -10.34
CA LEU A 120 -39.01 39.72 -11.62
C LEU A 120 -39.45 38.30 -12.06
N SER A 121 -40.76 38.14 -12.18
CA SER A 121 -41.52 37.09 -12.90
C SER A 121 -42.81 37.79 -13.35
N PRO A 122 -43.61 37.27 -14.32
CA PRO A 122 -43.65 35.91 -14.87
C PRO A 122 -43.63 35.92 -16.43
N GLU A 123 -43.55 34.79 -17.15
CA GLU A 123 -44.73 34.05 -17.59
C GLU A 123 -44.36 32.68 -18.18
N LEU A 124 -45.05 31.63 -17.70
CA LEU A 124 -45.75 30.58 -18.45
C LEU A 124 -44.91 29.74 -19.46
N LEU A 125 -45.00 28.42 -19.61
CA LEU A 125 -46.01 27.41 -19.27
C LEU A 125 -45.39 26.04 -19.67
N VAL A 126 -45.76 24.96 -18.96
CA VAL A 126 -45.91 23.57 -19.46
C VAL A 126 -44.65 22.74 -19.86
N GLN A 127 -44.30 21.87 -18.91
CA GLN A 127 -44.26 20.39 -18.94
C GLN A 127 -43.92 19.63 -20.25
N ALA A 128 -43.10 18.59 -20.03
CA ALA A 128 -42.49 17.59 -20.93
C ALA A 128 -43.48 16.76 -21.80
N PRO A 129 -43.00 15.89 -22.73
CA PRO A 129 -42.68 14.52 -22.29
C PRO A 129 -41.57 13.74 -23.06
N ILE A 130 -41.17 12.66 -22.40
CA ILE A 130 -40.32 11.52 -22.74
C ILE A 130 -40.64 10.87 -24.10
N SER A 131 -39.63 10.38 -24.84
CA SER A 131 -39.70 9.16 -25.68
C SER A 131 -38.31 8.67 -26.18
N ARG A 132 -37.91 7.46 -25.77
CA ARG A 132 -37.16 6.44 -26.55
C ARG A 132 -38.15 5.27 -26.76
N PRO A 133 -37.97 4.24 -27.64
CA PRO A 133 -36.77 3.75 -28.37
C PRO A 133 -37.04 3.31 -29.84
N VAL A 134 -36.12 2.54 -30.47
CA VAL A 134 -36.24 1.55 -31.61
C VAL A 134 -34.95 1.63 -32.48
N ARG A 135 -33.94 0.72 -32.40
CA ARG A 135 -33.70 -0.59 -33.09
C ARG A 135 -33.93 -0.50 -34.61
N ASP A 136 -32.97 -0.73 -35.52
CA ASP A 136 -32.25 -1.98 -35.79
C ASP A 136 -31.16 -1.84 -36.90
N VAL A 137 -30.24 -2.83 -36.95
CA VAL A 137 -29.54 -3.40 -38.15
C VAL A 137 -28.37 -2.55 -38.75
N GLU A 138 -27.13 -3.02 -39.03
CA GLU A 138 -26.56 -4.36 -39.31
C GLU A 138 -25.01 -4.40 -39.14
N GLN A 139 -24.54 -5.58 -38.70
CA GLN A 139 -23.26 -6.30 -38.84
C GLN A 139 -21.99 -5.74 -39.54
N GLN A 140 -20.82 -5.95 -38.88
CA GLN A 140 -19.56 -6.53 -39.42
C GLN A 140 -18.53 -6.62 -38.25
N SER A 141 -18.33 -7.78 -37.62
CA SER A 141 -17.32 -8.82 -37.92
C SER A 141 -15.92 -8.29 -38.27
N LEU A 142 -14.97 -8.43 -37.33
CA LEU A 142 -13.63 -9.03 -37.53
C LEU A 142 -12.74 -8.79 -36.29
N CYS A 143 -12.33 -9.88 -35.65
CA CYS A 143 -11.11 -9.89 -34.83
C CYS A 143 -9.89 -9.62 -35.73
N PRO A 144 -8.79 -9.12 -35.15
CA PRO A 144 -7.55 -9.86 -35.28
C PRO A 144 -6.80 -10.05 -33.95
N GLU A 145 -6.20 -11.23 -33.89
CA GLU A 145 -5.30 -11.79 -32.89
C GLU A 145 -4.03 -10.98 -32.67
N ASP A 146 -3.46 -11.16 -31.47
CA ASP A 146 -2.04 -11.14 -31.13
C ASP A 146 -1.13 -10.01 -31.66
N THR A 147 -0.92 -9.01 -30.79
CA THR A 147 0.40 -8.39 -30.67
C THR A 147 0.83 -8.37 -29.20
N VAL A 148 1.78 -9.25 -28.89
CA VAL A 148 2.53 -9.29 -27.63
C VAL A 148 3.21 -7.94 -27.41
N ALA A 149 2.63 -7.10 -26.56
CA ALA A 149 3.33 -5.95 -26.01
C ALA A 149 4.44 -6.46 -25.08
N ARG A 150 5.64 -6.63 -25.64
CA ARG A 150 6.87 -6.81 -24.89
C ARG A 150 7.10 -5.54 -24.08
N GLU A 151 6.62 -5.57 -22.83
CA GLU A 151 6.88 -4.56 -21.82
C GLU A 151 8.40 -4.53 -21.59
N GLU A 152 9.07 -3.63 -22.30
CA GLU A 152 10.48 -3.28 -22.11
C GLU A 152 10.63 -2.78 -20.66
N ARG A 153 10.93 -3.72 -19.75
CA ARG A 153 11.31 -3.40 -18.37
C ARG A 153 12.60 -2.60 -18.41
N HIS A 154 12.47 -1.29 -18.28
CA HIS A 154 13.57 -0.34 -18.21
C HIS A 154 14.42 -0.61 -16.95
N PRO A 155 15.61 -1.24 -17.07
CA PRO A 155 16.41 -1.71 -15.91
C PRO A 155 17.04 -0.55 -15.12
N GLU A 156 16.94 0.67 -15.63
CA GLU A 156 17.56 1.86 -15.06
C GLU A 156 16.75 2.45 -13.89
N LEU A 157 15.41 2.42 -13.97
CA LEU A 157 14.54 2.94 -12.90
C LEU A 157 14.59 2.06 -11.65
N ASP A 158 14.67 0.74 -11.81
CA ASP A 158 14.84 -0.22 -10.71
C ASP A 158 16.18 -0.02 -9.98
N GLN A 159 17.26 0.32 -10.71
CA GLN A 159 18.57 0.61 -10.12
C GLN A 159 18.57 1.91 -9.31
N VAL A 160 17.94 2.97 -9.83
CA VAL A 160 17.80 4.25 -9.12
C VAL A 160 16.98 4.06 -7.84
N GLN A 161 15.87 3.30 -7.90
CA GLN A 161 15.03 3.02 -6.74
C GLN A 161 15.80 2.25 -5.65
N LEU A 162 16.64 1.28 -6.03
CA LEU A 162 17.51 0.54 -5.13
C LEU A 162 18.59 1.42 -4.49
N LEU A 163 19.19 2.34 -5.27
CA LEU A 163 20.19 3.30 -4.79
C LEU A 163 19.59 4.26 -3.77
N VAL A 164 18.43 4.84 -4.06
CA VAL A 164 17.70 5.73 -3.14
C VAL A 164 17.37 5.01 -1.83
N HIS A 165 16.89 3.77 -1.91
CA HIS A 165 16.56 2.98 -0.72
C HIS A 165 17.81 2.59 0.09
N ARG A 166 18.93 2.27 -0.57
CA ARG A 166 20.22 2.01 0.07
C ARG A 166 20.74 3.27 0.78
N GLN A 167 20.64 4.43 0.13
CA GLN A 167 21.06 5.72 0.67
C GLN A 167 20.22 6.10 1.90
N TYR A 168 18.89 5.98 1.82
CA TYR A 168 18.00 6.24 2.95
C TYR A 168 18.31 5.34 4.16
N LYS A 169 18.59 4.06 3.94
CA LYS A 169 19.00 3.13 5.01
C LYS A 169 20.35 3.49 5.61
N SER A 170 21.31 3.94 4.80
CA SER A 170 22.61 4.41 5.27
C SER A 170 22.46 5.63 6.18
N ASN A 171 21.71 6.63 5.73
CA ASN A 171 21.43 7.87 6.48
C ASN A 171 20.77 7.57 7.84
N ARG A 172 19.84 6.61 7.89
CA ARG A 172 19.21 6.20 9.16
C ARG A 172 20.20 5.56 10.14
N ARG A 173 21.20 4.82 9.65
CA ARG A 173 22.24 4.23 10.51
C ARG A 173 23.18 5.31 11.05
N VAL A 174 23.56 6.28 10.21
CA VAL A 174 24.38 7.43 10.60
C VAL A 174 23.65 8.29 11.63
N ALA A 175 22.37 8.62 11.41
CA ALA A 175 21.56 9.35 12.37
C ALA A 175 21.45 8.65 13.73
N ARG A 176 21.37 7.31 13.75
CA ARG A 176 21.38 6.54 15.00
C ARG A 176 22.73 6.57 15.72
N ARG A 177 23.84 6.64 15.00
CA ARG A 177 25.19 6.79 15.60
C ARG A 177 25.31 8.17 16.22
N HIS A 178 25.00 9.24 15.48
CA HIS A 178 25.00 10.59 16.01
C HIS A 178 24.05 10.78 17.19
N HIS A 179 22.87 10.18 17.16
CA HIS A 179 21.96 10.22 18.31
C HIS A 179 22.58 9.56 19.55
N LYS A 180 23.28 8.44 19.40
CA LYS A 180 23.99 7.79 20.51
C LYS A 180 25.15 8.65 21.03
N GLU A 181 25.90 9.29 20.13
CA GLU A 181 26.98 10.22 20.48
C GLU A 181 26.44 11.41 21.28
N LEU A 182 25.34 12.04 20.81
CA LEU A 182 24.69 13.13 21.54
C LEU A 182 24.22 12.70 22.93
N LEU A 183 23.59 11.52 23.05
CA LEU A 183 23.18 10.97 24.35
C LEU A 183 24.37 10.69 25.29
N HIS A 184 25.54 10.38 24.72
CA HIS A 184 26.77 10.20 25.49
C HIS A 184 27.33 11.56 25.95
N CYS A 185 27.42 12.54 25.04
CA CYS A 185 27.88 13.90 25.36
C CYS A 185 26.98 14.57 26.41
N MET A 186 25.66 14.48 26.30
CA MET A 186 24.75 15.04 27.30
C MET A 186 24.94 14.40 28.67
N ARG A 187 25.17 13.09 28.73
CA ARG A 187 25.46 12.40 30.00
C ARG A 187 26.78 12.87 30.61
N ALA A 188 27.83 13.02 29.80
CA ALA A 188 29.12 13.53 30.25
C ALA A 188 28.99 14.96 30.79
N LEU A 189 28.31 15.84 30.05
CA LEU A 189 28.05 17.22 30.49
C LEU A 189 27.28 17.28 31.80
N LYS A 190 26.25 16.44 31.96
CA LYS A 190 25.49 16.37 33.21
C LYS A 190 26.39 16.03 34.40
N VAL A 191 27.24 14.99 34.27
CA VAL A 191 28.18 14.60 35.32
C VAL A 191 29.19 15.72 35.60
N SER A 192 29.73 16.38 34.57
CA SER A 192 30.65 17.50 34.75
C SER A 192 30.00 18.69 35.48
N LEU A 193 28.73 18.99 35.19
CA LEU A 193 27.99 20.05 35.87
C LEU A 193 27.68 19.69 37.33
N GLU A 194 27.33 18.43 37.62
CA GLU A 194 27.14 17.94 38.98
C GLU A 194 28.44 18.06 39.80
N ILE A 195 29.57 17.66 39.22
CA ILE A 195 30.89 17.81 39.86
C ILE A 195 31.24 19.28 40.08
N PHE A 196 30.97 20.15 39.11
CA PHE A 196 31.21 21.58 39.24
C PHE A 196 30.36 22.19 40.37
N ALA A 197 29.07 21.83 40.44
CA ALA A 197 28.16 22.28 41.49
C ALA A 197 28.63 21.83 42.90
N CYS A 198 29.12 20.59 43.04
CA CYS A 198 29.67 20.08 44.30
C CYS A 198 30.97 20.77 44.73
N ARG A 199 31.74 21.37 43.81
CA ARG A 199 33.00 22.07 44.14
C ARG A 199 32.81 23.52 44.59
N GLN A 200 31.63 24.09 44.38
CA GLN A 200 31.29 25.47 44.73
C GLN A 200 30.56 25.58 46.08
N GLN A 201 30.38 24.45 46.79
CA GLN A 201 29.86 24.36 48.16
C GLN A 201 31.01 24.07 49.12
#